data_AF-A0A239ICN5-F1
#
_entry.id   AF-A0A239ICN5-F1
#
_cell.length_a   1.000
_cell.length_b   1.000
_cell.length_c   1.000
_cell.angle_alpha   90.00
_cell.angle_beta   90.00
_cell.angle_gamma   90.00
#
_symmetry.space_group_name_H-M   'P 1'
#
loop_
_entity.id
_entity.type
_entity.pdbx_description
1 polymer ?
#
loop_
_entity_poly.entity_id
_entity_poly.type
_entity_poly.pdbx_seq_one_letter_code
_entity_poly.pdbx_strand_id
1 'polypeptide(L)'
;METGERTSKGFSDKAKLFQQRAFQALPLLIRQAKAGSTIYYSDLAPQLGMSNPRSLGAVLGVVGNEMKILGALWKVEIPPIQCLVVNKSHGLPGDGIGHFIDPKNFRKKTSSEKRRLVDQKISEVRDYAGWDAVLEHYGMQPAILITPADLIREAETIKAKFNGVGEGKEHRALKQYISENPSLFGLPRDCVSILEYTFDSCDTIDVLFQNGSEWVGVEVKGPVSDDADIIRGMFQCAKYLALMEATQKLLQTGLNSRVVLAIGRDFPKSLDARRVTLQTEVQRVLLR
;
A
#
# COMPACT_ATOMS: atom_id res chain seq x y z
N MET A 1 4.55 -25.47 19.40
CA MET A 1 5.76 -25.22 18.58
C MET A 1 5.37 -24.29 17.45
N GLU A 2 5.96 -23.10 17.47
CA GLU A 2 5.55 -21.93 16.69
C GLU A 2 5.89 -22.09 15.20
N THR A 3 5.12 -21.48 14.30
CA THR A 3 5.44 -21.44 12.86
C THR A 3 6.71 -20.65 12.57
N GLY A 4 7.09 -19.69 13.42
CA GLY A 4 8.36 -18.97 13.34
C GLY A 4 9.58 -19.79 13.79
N GLU A 5 9.40 -20.73 14.72
CA GLU A 5 10.46 -21.64 15.20
C GLU A 5 10.68 -22.85 14.28
N ARG A 6 9.66 -23.25 13.49
CA ARG A 6 9.67 -24.46 12.64
C ARG A 6 10.13 -24.24 11.21
N THR A 7 10.51 -23.03 10.80
CA THR A 7 10.91 -22.76 9.42
C THR A 7 12.38 -23.15 9.19
N SER A 8 12.61 -23.96 8.15
CA SER A 8 13.94 -24.35 7.71
C SER A 8 14.77 -23.14 7.27
N LYS A 9 16.07 -23.17 7.55
CA LYS A 9 17.05 -22.20 7.03
C LYS A 9 17.18 -22.31 5.51
N GLY A 10 17.53 -21.20 4.86
CA GLY A 10 17.91 -21.12 3.46
C GLY A 10 16.80 -20.62 2.55
N PHE A 11 17.10 -19.54 1.83
CA PHE A 11 16.54 -19.28 0.52
C PHE A 11 17.08 -20.33 -0.46
N SER A 12 16.21 -21.13 -1.07
CA SER A 12 16.62 -21.97 -2.19
C SER A 12 15.46 -22.23 -3.15
N ASP A 13 15.77 -22.05 -4.41
CA ASP A 13 14.99 -22.37 -5.61
C ASP A 13 14.66 -23.87 -5.73
N LYS A 14 15.50 -24.75 -5.16
CA LYS A 14 15.31 -26.21 -5.10
C LYS A 14 14.63 -26.70 -3.82
N ALA A 15 14.17 -25.78 -2.97
CA ALA A 15 13.69 -26.09 -1.64
C ALA A 15 12.15 -26.22 -1.57
N LYS A 16 11.61 -26.43 -0.36
CA LYS A 16 10.16 -26.57 -0.16
C LYS A 16 9.45 -25.31 -0.65
N LEU A 17 8.21 -25.45 -1.15
CA LEU A 17 7.43 -24.36 -1.77
C LEU A 17 7.38 -23.05 -0.95
N PHE A 18 7.38 -23.11 0.38
CA PHE A 18 7.38 -21.92 1.23
C PHE A 18 8.72 -21.16 1.23
N GLN A 19 9.85 -21.84 1.00
CA GLN A 19 11.18 -21.22 0.86
C GLN A 19 11.33 -20.54 -0.49
N GLN A 20 10.81 -21.15 -1.56
CA GLN A 20 10.71 -20.51 -2.88
C GLN A 20 9.86 -19.23 -2.82
N ARG A 21 8.72 -19.30 -2.13
CA ARG A 21 7.88 -18.11 -1.89
C ARG A 21 8.57 -17.06 -1.02
N ALA A 22 9.40 -17.47 -0.06
CA ALA A 22 10.18 -16.54 0.75
C ALA A 22 11.23 -15.81 -0.09
N PHE A 23 11.91 -16.55 -0.99
CA PHE A 23 12.81 -15.97 -1.98
C PHE A 23 12.09 -14.93 -2.85
N GLN A 24 10.90 -15.25 -3.35
CA GLN A 24 10.08 -14.33 -4.15
C GLN A 24 9.51 -13.15 -3.34
N ALA A 25 9.26 -13.32 -2.04
CA ALA A 25 8.71 -12.29 -1.18
C ALA A 25 9.72 -11.18 -0.87
N LEU A 26 11.00 -11.51 -0.69
CA LEU A 26 12.00 -10.55 -0.25
C LEU A 26 12.11 -9.32 -1.17
N PRO A 27 12.22 -9.45 -2.51
CA PRO A 27 12.23 -8.28 -3.40
C PRO A 27 10.97 -7.42 -3.32
N LEU A 28 9.80 -8.04 -3.10
CA LEU A 28 8.53 -7.32 -2.94
C LEU A 28 8.49 -6.53 -1.62
N LEU A 29 8.98 -7.12 -0.53
CA LEU A 29 9.08 -6.44 0.76
C LEU A 29 10.10 -5.30 0.72
N ILE A 30 11.23 -5.49 0.03
CA ILE A 30 12.23 -4.43 -0.18
C ILE A 30 11.65 -3.28 -1.00
N ARG A 31 10.83 -3.56 -2.03
CA ARG A 31 10.09 -2.52 -2.75
C ARG A 31 9.22 -1.70 -1.79
N GLN A 32 8.49 -2.35 -0.89
CA GLN A 32 7.64 -1.66 0.09
C GLN A 32 8.45 -0.88 1.13
N ALA A 33 9.57 -1.43 1.60
CA ALA A 33 10.50 -0.74 2.50
C ALA A 33 10.98 0.59 1.87
N LYS A 34 11.42 0.53 0.61
CA LYS A 34 11.86 1.71 -0.16
C LYS A 34 10.72 2.68 -0.47
N ALA A 35 9.50 2.18 -0.68
CA ALA A 35 8.31 3.00 -0.84
C ALA A 35 7.83 3.62 0.50
N GLY A 36 8.46 3.27 1.62
CA GLY A 36 8.10 3.77 2.95
C GLY A 36 6.71 3.34 3.42
N SER A 37 6.18 2.23 2.91
CA SER A 37 4.80 1.81 3.13
C SER A 37 4.66 0.34 3.53
N THR A 38 3.58 0.01 4.24
CA THR A 38 3.21 -1.36 4.58
C THR A 38 2.49 -2.07 3.43
N ILE A 39 2.29 -3.38 3.55
CA ILE A 39 1.49 -4.18 2.61
C ILE A 39 0.54 -5.09 3.37
N TYR A 40 -0.70 -5.25 2.88
CA TYR A 40 -1.63 -6.17 3.49
C TYR A 40 -1.31 -7.63 3.14
N TYR A 41 -1.59 -8.55 4.06
CA TYR A 41 -1.53 -9.99 3.77
C TYR A 41 -2.33 -10.36 2.50
N SER A 42 -3.50 -9.74 2.31
CA SER A 42 -4.36 -9.95 1.15
C SER A 42 -3.78 -9.44 -0.17
N ASP A 43 -2.83 -8.50 -0.11
CA ASP A 43 -2.18 -7.91 -1.28
C ASP A 43 -0.87 -8.63 -1.63
N LEU A 44 -0.13 -9.09 -0.61
CA LEU A 44 1.12 -9.84 -0.81
C LEU A 44 0.86 -11.25 -1.34
N ALA A 45 -0.17 -11.94 -0.82
CA ALA A 45 -0.42 -13.34 -1.18
C ALA A 45 -0.66 -13.54 -2.69
N PRO A 46 -1.52 -12.75 -3.39
CA PRO A 46 -1.70 -12.88 -4.82
C PRO A 46 -0.41 -12.62 -5.63
N GLN A 47 0.44 -11.69 -5.21
CA GLN A 47 1.73 -11.41 -5.86
C GLN A 47 2.70 -12.59 -5.77
N LEU A 48 2.52 -13.49 -4.79
CA LEU A 48 3.27 -14.74 -4.62
C LEU A 48 2.54 -15.97 -5.19
N GLY A 49 1.47 -15.77 -5.97
CA GLY A 49 0.65 -16.86 -6.51
C GLY A 49 -0.04 -17.67 -5.41
N MET A 50 -0.37 -17.05 -4.28
CA MET A 50 -1.02 -17.69 -3.14
C MET A 50 -2.51 -17.32 -3.08
N SER A 51 -3.37 -18.34 -3.02
CA SER A 51 -4.83 -18.16 -2.86
C SER A 51 -5.24 -17.87 -1.42
N ASN A 52 -4.45 -18.33 -0.42
CA ASN A 52 -4.76 -18.15 1.00
C ASN A 52 -3.68 -17.31 1.72
N PRO A 53 -3.99 -16.05 2.07
CA PRO A 53 -3.08 -15.18 2.82
C PRO A 53 -2.63 -15.73 4.18
N ARG A 54 -3.42 -16.60 4.83
CA ARG A 54 -3.07 -17.16 6.15
C ARG A 54 -1.81 -18.02 6.12
N SER A 55 -1.45 -18.55 4.96
CA SER A 55 -0.24 -19.36 4.77
C SER A 55 1.05 -18.53 4.69
N LEU A 56 0.96 -17.19 4.66
CA LEU A 56 2.14 -16.30 4.61
C LEU A 56 3.01 -16.37 5.87
N GLY A 57 2.48 -16.82 7.02
CA GLY A 57 3.26 -16.86 8.27
C GLY A 57 4.57 -17.65 8.17
N ALA A 58 4.55 -18.81 7.51
CA ALA A 58 5.76 -19.61 7.30
C ALA A 58 6.74 -18.94 6.32
N VAL A 59 6.21 -18.31 5.27
CA VAL A 59 7.01 -17.57 4.27
C VAL A 59 7.75 -16.41 4.93
N LEU A 60 7.02 -15.59 5.70
CA LEU A 60 7.57 -14.45 6.42
C LEU A 60 8.52 -14.87 7.54
N GLY A 61 8.28 -16.03 8.17
CA GLY A 61 9.21 -16.62 9.13
C GLY A 61 10.56 -16.96 8.50
N VAL A 62 10.58 -17.52 7.29
CA VAL A 62 11.84 -17.76 6.55
C VAL A 62 12.54 -16.44 6.25
N VAL A 63 11.83 -15.44 5.69
CA VAL A 63 12.42 -14.12 5.39
C VAL A 63 13.07 -13.51 6.65
N GLY A 64 12.36 -13.49 7.78
CA GLY A 64 12.89 -12.92 9.01
C GLY A 64 14.11 -13.67 9.56
N ASN A 65 14.14 -15.00 9.42
CA ASN A 65 15.28 -15.81 9.84
C ASN A 65 16.51 -15.56 8.96
N GLU A 66 16.31 -15.41 7.65
CA GLU A 66 17.38 -15.05 6.71
C GLU A 66 17.97 -13.67 7.02
N MET A 67 17.14 -12.67 7.35
CA MET A 67 17.66 -11.35 7.78
C MET A 67 18.51 -11.45 9.06
N LYS A 68 18.10 -12.27 10.04
CA LYS A 68 18.91 -12.53 11.25
C LYS A 68 20.24 -13.20 10.94
N ILE A 69 20.22 -14.22 10.06
CA ILE A 69 21.44 -14.95 9.65
C ILE A 69 22.41 -14.01 8.94
N LEU A 70 21.90 -13.24 7.98
CA LEU A 70 22.70 -12.30 7.21
C LEU A 70 23.26 -11.17 8.09
N GLY A 71 22.45 -10.65 9.02
CA GLY A 71 22.92 -9.66 9.99
C GLY A 71 24.04 -10.19 10.88
N ALA A 72 23.95 -11.45 11.34
CA ALA A 72 25.03 -12.09 12.08
C ALA A 72 26.31 -12.27 11.23
N LEU A 73 26.16 -12.62 9.95
CA LEU A 73 27.28 -12.75 9.01
C LEU A 73 27.97 -11.40 8.78
N TRP A 74 27.20 -10.34 8.56
CA TRP A 74 27.70 -8.98 8.30
C TRP A 74 28.12 -8.22 9.55
N LYS A 75 27.77 -8.74 10.73
CA LYS A 75 27.93 -8.07 12.03
C LYS A 75 27.23 -6.70 12.07
N VAL A 76 26.07 -6.62 11.41
CA VAL A 76 25.21 -5.44 11.35
C VAL A 76 23.78 -5.89 11.64
N GLU A 77 23.01 -5.09 12.38
CA GLU A 77 21.59 -5.37 12.57
C GLU A 77 20.84 -5.13 11.25
N ILE A 78 20.19 -6.18 10.74
CA ILE A 78 19.25 -6.07 9.62
C ILE A 78 17.85 -6.07 10.22
N PRO A 79 17.07 -4.99 10.05
CA PRO A 79 15.78 -4.87 10.71
C PRO A 79 14.77 -5.88 10.12
N PRO A 80 13.77 -6.31 10.92
CA PRO A 80 12.86 -7.40 10.55
C PRO A 80 11.84 -6.95 9.49
N ILE A 81 12.25 -6.94 8.21
CA ILE A 81 11.47 -6.44 7.07
C ILE A 81 10.05 -7.00 6.95
N GLN A 82 9.81 -8.22 7.43
CA GLN A 82 8.49 -8.83 7.46
C GLN A 82 7.48 -8.12 8.38
N CYS A 83 7.91 -7.16 9.22
CA CYS A 83 7.02 -6.28 9.97
C CYS A 83 6.18 -5.36 9.08
N LEU A 84 6.56 -5.18 7.82
CA LEU A 84 5.78 -4.42 6.84
C LEU A 84 4.46 -5.11 6.45
N VAL A 85 4.30 -6.40 6.72
CA VAL A 85 3.10 -7.15 6.34
C VAL A 85 2.07 -7.09 7.46
N VAL A 86 0.96 -6.40 7.22
CA VAL A 86 -0.04 -6.07 8.25
C VAL A 86 -1.45 -6.56 7.90
N ASN A 87 -2.28 -6.70 8.93
CA ASN A 87 -3.70 -7.00 8.76
C ASN A 87 -4.47 -5.73 8.36
N LYS A 88 -5.41 -5.85 7.41
CA LYS A 88 -6.25 -4.73 6.96
C LYS A 88 -7.16 -4.15 8.05
N SER A 89 -7.63 -4.97 9.00
CA SER A 89 -8.60 -4.51 10.02
C SER A 89 -7.97 -3.67 11.12
N HIS A 90 -6.75 -4.02 11.54
CA HIS A 90 -6.10 -3.41 12.69
C HIS A 90 -4.70 -2.86 12.40
N GLY A 91 -4.18 -3.00 11.18
CA GLY A 91 -2.90 -2.42 10.77
C GLY A 91 -1.70 -2.89 11.60
N LEU A 92 -1.72 -4.14 12.10
CA LEU A 92 -0.58 -4.76 12.78
C LEU A 92 -0.21 -6.08 12.11
N PRO A 93 1.06 -6.52 12.17
CA PRO A 93 1.45 -7.86 11.78
C PRO A 93 0.79 -8.92 12.68
N GLY A 94 0.76 -10.16 12.20
CA GLY A 94 0.33 -11.30 13.01
C GLY A 94 1.29 -11.57 14.19
N ASP A 95 0.79 -12.21 15.25
CA ASP A 95 1.54 -12.41 16.52
C ASP A 95 2.90 -13.11 16.37
N GLY A 96 3.11 -13.89 15.29
CA GLY A 96 4.40 -14.51 14.98
C GLY A 96 5.54 -13.51 14.79
N ILE A 97 5.25 -12.22 14.55
CA ILE A 97 6.26 -11.16 14.49
C ILE A 97 7.01 -11.00 15.82
N GLY A 98 6.40 -11.39 16.94
CA GLY A 98 6.99 -11.27 18.28
C GLY A 98 8.37 -11.94 18.37
N HIS A 99 8.57 -13.07 17.67
CA HIS A 99 9.86 -13.77 17.60
C HIS A 99 11.01 -12.91 17.02
N PHE A 100 10.71 -11.85 16.27
CA PHE A 100 11.69 -11.00 15.61
C PHE A 100 11.86 -9.63 16.27
N ILE A 101 10.89 -9.19 17.07
CA ILE A 101 10.89 -7.86 17.70
C ILE A 101 11.14 -7.96 19.21
N ASP A 102 10.34 -8.77 19.91
CA ASP A 102 10.43 -8.95 21.37
C ASP A 102 9.94 -10.37 21.74
N PRO A 103 10.82 -11.38 21.61
CA PRO A 103 10.41 -12.79 21.74
C PRO A 103 9.81 -13.14 23.10
N LYS A 104 10.17 -12.38 24.15
CA LYS A 104 9.78 -12.70 25.52
C LYS A 104 8.48 -12.02 25.93
N ASN A 105 8.23 -10.81 25.45
CA ASN A 105 7.14 -9.98 25.99
C ASN A 105 6.13 -9.51 24.94
N PHE A 106 6.35 -9.68 23.64
CA PHE A 106 5.44 -9.13 22.61
C PHE A 106 3.97 -9.53 22.81
N ARG A 107 3.71 -10.81 23.14
CA ARG A 107 2.34 -11.31 23.35
C ARG A 107 1.65 -10.73 24.58
N LYS A 108 2.41 -10.34 25.61
CA LYS A 108 1.90 -9.80 26.87
C LYS A 108 1.55 -8.31 26.78
N LYS A 109 2.01 -7.65 25.72
CA LYS A 109 1.80 -6.22 25.49
C LYS A 109 0.38 -5.93 25.02
N THR A 110 -0.13 -4.78 25.44
CA THR A 110 -1.37 -4.19 24.97
C THR A 110 -1.28 -3.84 23.48
N SER A 111 -2.43 -3.61 22.84
CA SER A 111 -2.49 -3.24 21.42
C SER A 111 -1.73 -1.95 21.10
N SER A 112 -1.75 -0.96 22.00
CA SER A 112 -1.03 0.31 21.83
C SER A 112 0.49 0.12 21.96
N GLU A 113 0.95 -0.70 22.90
CA GLU A 113 2.36 -1.04 23.04
C GLU A 113 2.88 -1.85 21.84
N LYS A 114 2.09 -2.83 21.37
CA LYS A 114 2.41 -3.59 20.14
C LYS A 114 2.55 -2.63 18.95
N ARG A 115 1.62 -1.69 18.78
CA ARG A 115 1.67 -0.68 17.72
C ARG A 115 2.94 0.15 17.79
N ARG A 116 3.27 0.73 18.94
CA ARG A 116 4.50 1.54 19.11
C ARG A 116 5.77 0.78 18.73
N LEU A 117 5.89 -0.48 19.16
CA LEU A 117 7.05 -1.31 18.82
C LEU A 117 7.12 -1.65 17.34
N VAL A 118 5.97 -1.98 16.73
CA VAL A 118 5.88 -2.27 15.31
C VAL A 118 6.22 -1.02 14.49
N ASP A 119 5.67 0.13 14.84
CA ASP A 119 5.92 1.40 14.14
C ASP A 119 7.40 1.79 14.21
N GLN A 120 8.05 1.57 15.36
CA GLN A 120 9.50 1.73 15.49
C GLN A 120 10.25 0.82 14.52
N LYS A 121 9.92 -0.48 14.47
CA LYS A 121 10.57 -1.42 13.55
C LYS A 121 10.29 -1.13 12.08
N ILE A 122 9.11 -0.63 11.75
CA ILE A 122 8.79 -0.17 10.40
C ILE A 122 9.67 1.03 10.02
N SER A 123 9.91 1.98 10.94
CA SER A 123 10.86 3.07 10.69
C SER A 123 12.26 2.54 10.44
N GLU A 124 12.78 1.67 11.31
CA GLU A 124 14.11 1.07 11.12
C GLU A 124 14.23 0.35 9.77
N VAL A 125 13.19 -0.39 9.35
CA VAL A 125 13.14 -1.04 8.04
C VAL A 125 13.20 -0.03 6.90
N ARG A 126 12.44 1.07 6.96
CA ARG A 126 12.47 2.11 5.94
C ARG A 126 13.84 2.79 5.86
N ASP A 127 14.45 3.04 7.01
CA ASP A 127 15.67 3.84 7.13
C ASP A 127 16.94 3.01 6.86
N TYR A 128 16.83 1.68 6.73
CA TYR A 128 17.95 0.79 6.44
C TYR A 128 18.45 0.92 4.99
N ALA A 129 19.62 1.52 4.82
CA ALA A 129 20.23 1.74 3.50
C ALA A 129 20.75 0.45 2.82
N GLY A 130 20.91 -0.65 3.56
CA GLY A 130 21.55 -1.87 3.07
C GLY A 130 20.67 -2.79 2.21
N TRP A 131 19.45 -2.39 1.83
CA TRP A 131 18.53 -3.28 1.11
C TRP A 131 19.04 -3.74 -0.26
N ASP A 132 19.77 -2.89 -0.98
CA ASP A 132 20.35 -3.29 -2.28
C ASP A 132 21.45 -4.34 -2.11
N ALA A 133 22.30 -4.19 -1.08
CA ALA A 133 23.31 -5.20 -0.73
C ALA A 133 22.65 -6.53 -0.33
N VAL A 134 21.48 -6.50 0.33
CA VAL A 134 20.72 -7.71 0.68
C VAL A 134 20.25 -8.44 -0.58
N LEU A 135 19.73 -7.71 -1.58
CA LEU A 135 19.36 -8.30 -2.87
C LEU A 135 20.56 -8.90 -3.59
N GLU A 136 21.67 -8.15 -3.65
CA GLU A 136 22.91 -8.59 -4.28
C GLU A 136 23.45 -9.88 -3.64
N HIS A 137 23.49 -9.95 -2.31
CA HIS A 137 23.95 -11.13 -1.57
C HIS A 137 23.21 -12.41 -1.95
N TYR A 138 21.90 -12.30 -2.17
CA TYR A 138 21.06 -13.44 -2.58
C TYR A 138 20.91 -13.59 -4.09
N GLY A 139 21.64 -12.79 -4.90
CA GLY A 139 21.55 -12.82 -6.36
C GLY A 139 20.16 -12.44 -6.90
N MET A 140 19.41 -11.64 -6.14
CA MET A 140 18.04 -11.26 -6.47
C MET A 140 17.99 -9.97 -7.28
N GLN A 141 17.05 -9.90 -8.22
CA GLN A 141 16.74 -8.64 -8.90
C GLN A 141 15.72 -7.83 -8.08
N PRO A 142 15.84 -6.49 -8.06
CA PRO A 142 14.85 -5.64 -7.42
C PRO A 142 13.50 -5.76 -8.14
N ALA A 143 12.40 -5.70 -7.38
CA ALA A 143 11.04 -5.71 -7.91
C ALA A 143 10.63 -4.36 -8.49
N ILE A 144 11.39 -3.88 -9.48
CA ILE A 144 11.14 -2.61 -10.19
C ILE A 144 9.86 -2.75 -11.01
N LEU A 145 8.90 -1.85 -10.78
CA LEU A 145 7.63 -1.84 -11.51
C LEU A 145 7.69 -1.05 -12.81
N ILE A 146 8.52 -0.02 -12.84
CA ILE A 146 8.63 0.92 -13.94
C ILE A 146 10.01 1.58 -13.91
N THR A 147 10.62 1.79 -15.08
CA THR A 147 11.89 2.53 -15.19
C THR A 147 11.64 4.03 -15.34
N PRO A 148 12.65 4.90 -15.11
CA PRO A 148 12.52 6.33 -15.40
C PRO A 148 12.13 6.62 -16.86
N ALA A 149 12.68 5.87 -17.82
CA ALA A 149 12.33 6.03 -19.23
C ALA A 149 10.87 5.64 -19.52
N ASP A 150 10.38 4.57 -18.90
CA ASP A 150 8.98 4.17 -19.00
C ASP A 150 8.04 5.22 -18.40
N LEU A 151 8.41 5.83 -17.26
CA LEU A 151 7.63 6.91 -16.65
C LEU A 151 7.46 8.10 -17.59
N ILE A 152 8.54 8.52 -18.25
CA ILE A 152 8.51 9.63 -19.22
C ILE A 152 7.56 9.28 -20.37
N ARG A 153 7.74 8.10 -20.97
CA ARG A 153 6.91 7.62 -22.09
C ARG A 153 5.43 7.50 -21.72
N GLU A 154 5.13 7.00 -20.52
CA GLU A 154 3.75 6.91 -20.02
C GLU A 154 3.15 8.31 -19.81
N ALA A 155 3.91 9.24 -19.22
CA ALA A 155 3.46 10.61 -19.02
C ALA A 155 3.16 11.32 -20.35
N GLU A 156 4.00 11.15 -21.37
CA GLU A 156 3.77 11.66 -22.72
C GLU A 156 2.51 11.06 -23.35
N THR A 157 2.32 9.75 -23.20
CA THR A 157 1.14 9.04 -23.71
C THR A 157 -0.14 9.54 -23.03
N ILE A 158 -0.12 9.71 -21.71
CA ILE A 158 -1.23 10.28 -20.94
C ILE A 158 -1.50 11.70 -21.43
N LYS A 159 -0.48 12.56 -21.52
CA LYS A 159 -0.65 13.95 -21.98
C LYS A 159 -1.27 14.04 -23.38
N ALA A 160 -0.81 13.19 -24.31
CA ALA A 160 -1.35 13.16 -25.67
C ALA A 160 -2.83 12.75 -25.71
N LYS A 161 -3.24 11.79 -24.86
CA LYS A 161 -4.63 11.31 -24.80
C LYS A 161 -5.61 12.30 -24.15
N PHE A 162 -5.18 13.02 -23.12
CA PHE A 162 -6.07 13.85 -22.31
C PHE A 162 -6.05 15.34 -22.66
N ASN A 163 -5.31 15.73 -23.71
CA ASN A 163 -5.40 17.09 -24.25
C ASN A 163 -6.75 17.31 -24.96
N GLY A 164 -7.66 18.04 -24.32
CA GLY A 164 -8.89 18.55 -24.94
C GLY A 164 -10.11 17.62 -24.89
N VAL A 165 -10.03 16.50 -24.16
CA VAL A 165 -11.19 15.61 -23.95
C VAL A 165 -12.02 16.13 -22.78
N GLY A 166 -13.21 16.64 -23.08
CA GLY A 166 -14.18 17.04 -22.06
C GLY A 166 -14.72 15.85 -21.27
N GLU A 167 -15.21 16.12 -20.07
CA GLU A 167 -15.80 15.10 -19.20
C GLU A 167 -17.06 14.46 -19.83
N GLY A 168 -17.10 13.12 -19.88
CA GLY A 168 -18.26 12.36 -20.35
C GLY A 168 -19.43 12.31 -19.37
N LYS A 169 -20.65 12.13 -19.87
CA LYS A 169 -21.89 12.07 -19.07
C LYS A 169 -21.85 11.00 -17.96
N GLU A 170 -21.27 9.84 -18.25
CA GLU A 170 -21.15 8.74 -17.30
C GLU A 170 -20.23 9.08 -16.12
N HIS A 171 -19.13 9.79 -16.38
CA HIS A 171 -18.22 10.24 -15.33
C HIS A 171 -18.94 11.22 -14.39
N ARG A 172 -19.65 12.21 -14.97
CA ARG A 172 -20.43 13.18 -14.19
C ARG A 172 -21.52 12.53 -13.34
N ALA A 173 -22.26 11.58 -13.91
CA ALA A 173 -23.30 10.84 -13.19
C ALA A 173 -22.70 10.04 -12.02
N LEU A 174 -21.52 9.43 -12.22
CA LEU A 174 -20.83 8.69 -11.17
C LEU A 174 -20.34 9.61 -10.04
N LYS A 175 -19.80 10.81 -10.35
CA LYS A 175 -19.44 11.81 -9.33
C LYS A 175 -20.64 12.24 -8.51
N GLN A 176 -21.75 12.59 -9.17
CA GLN A 176 -22.98 12.99 -8.50
C GLN A 176 -23.46 11.89 -7.54
N TYR A 177 -23.58 10.66 -8.04
CA TYR A 177 -23.99 9.52 -7.21
C TYR A 177 -23.06 9.31 -6.02
N ILE A 178 -21.73 9.35 -6.23
CA ILE A 178 -20.76 9.23 -5.15
C ILE A 178 -20.98 10.31 -4.09
N SER A 179 -21.12 11.57 -4.50
CA SER A 179 -21.29 12.71 -3.58
C SER A 179 -22.53 12.61 -2.69
N GLU A 180 -23.57 11.92 -3.15
CA GLU A 180 -24.83 11.70 -2.42
C GLU A 180 -24.79 10.44 -1.53
N ASN A 181 -23.74 9.63 -1.62
CA ASN A 181 -23.65 8.32 -0.96
C ASN A 181 -22.37 8.16 -0.11
N PRO A 182 -22.14 9.01 0.91
CA PRO A 182 -20.97 8.95 1.78
C PRO A 182 -20.79 7.60 2.50
N SER A 183 -21.87 6.86 2.73
CA SER A 183 -21.84 5.54 3.36
C SER A 183 -21.04 4.50 2.57
N LEU A 184 -20.86 4.69 1.25
CA LEU A 184 -19.98 3.86 0.43
C LEU A 184 -18.55 3.88 1.00
N PHE A 185 -18.13 5.01 1.54
CA PHE A 185 -16.80 5.21 2.08
C PHE A 185 -16.76 5.11 3.61
N GLY A 186 -17.77 4.50 4.24
CA GLY A 186 -17.80 4.33 5.69
C GLY A 186 -18.11 5.60 6.49
N LEU A 187 -18.61 6.64 5.83
CA LEU A 187 -18.98 7.91 6.45
C LEU A 187 -20.49 7.97 6.80
N PRO A 188 -20.90 8.82 7.76
CA PRO A 188 -22.31 9.08 8.05
C PRO A 188 -23.08 9.59 6.82
N ARG A 189 -24.39 9.31 6.75
CA ARG A 189 -25.23 9.70 5.59
C ARG A 189 -25.39 11.21 5.45
N ASP A 190 -25.32 11.93 6.56
CA ASP A 190 -25.41 13.38 6.69
C ASP A 190 -24.06 14.09 6.61
N CYS A 191 -22.99 13.36 6.26
CA CYS A 191 -21.66 13.92 6.06
C CYS A 191 -21.67 15.02 5.00
N VAL A 192 -20.94 16.12 5.28
CA VAL A 192 -20.78 17.22 4.33
C VAL A 192 -20.00 16.71 3.12
N SER A 193 -20.54 16.95 1.93
CA SER A 193 -20.00 16.51 0.64
C SER A 193 -19.89 17.71 -0.29
N ILE A 194 -18.72 17.86 -0.92
CA ILE A 194 -18.43 18.94 -1.85
C ILE A 194 -18.01 18.32 -3.18
N LEU A 195 -18.80 18.55 -4.22
CA LEU A 195 -18.45 18.22 -5.60
C LEU A 195 -17.43 19.22 -6.13
N GLU A 196 -16.43 18.71 -6.86
CA GLU A 196 -15.41 19.54 -7.53
C GLU A 196 -14.74 20.53 -6.57
N TYR A 197 -14.30 20.02 -5.40
CA TYR A 197 -13.60 20.84 -4.42
C TYR A 197 -12.25 21.30 -4.97
N THR A 198 -12.03 22.61 -5.00
CA THR A 198 -10.80 23.22 -5.50
C THR A 198 -9.90 23.61 -4.34
N PHE A 199 -8.66 23.11 -4.35
CA PHE A 199 -7.63 23.44 -3.36
C PHE A 199 -6.97 24.78 -3.69
N ASP A 200 -6.21 25.32 -2.73
CA ASP A 200 -5.41 26.54 -2.91
C ASP A 200 -4.34 26.41 -4.01
N SER A 201 -3.97 25.19 -4.41
CA SER A 201 -3.10 24.93 -5.57
C SER A 201 -3.81 25.12 -6.93
N CYS A 202 -5.10 25.44 -6.91
CA CYS A 202 -6.01 25.47 -8.06
C CYS A 202 -6.29 24.09 -8.69
N ASP A 203 -5.84 22.99 -8.08
CA ASP A 203 -6.27 21.66 -8.46
C ASP A 203 -7.66 21.35 -7.90
N THR A 204 -8.44 20.56 -8.63
CA THR A 204 -9.80 20.16 -8.24
C THR A 204 -9.88 18.65 -8.04
N ILE A 205 -10.36 18.19 -6.89
CA ILE A 205 -10.74 16.79 -6.66
C ILE A 205 -12.22 16.60 -6.97
N ASP A 206 -12.59 15.43 -7.49
CA ASP A 206 -13.95 15.14 -7.92
C ASP A 206 -14.99 15.23 -6.79
N VAL A 207 -14.71 14.64 -5.62
CA VAL A 207 -15.55 14.75 -4.42
C VAL A 207 -14.68 14.85 -3.18
N LEU A 208 -15.05 15.75 -2.26
CA LEU A 208 -14.48 15.82 -0.92
C LEU A 208 -15.58 15.67 0.13
N PHE A 209 -15.41 14.69 1.02
CA PHE A 209 -16.23 14.56 2.23
C PHE A 209 -15.49 15.10 3.44
N GLN A 210 -16.20 15.82 4.31
CA GLN A 210 -15.65 16.38 5.55
C GLN A 210 -16.52 15.99 6.76
N ASN A 211 -15.93 15.24 7.69
CA ASN A 211 -16.55 14.80 8.94
C ASN A 211 -15.64 15.17 10.13
N GLY A 212 -15.71 16.43 10.57
CA GLY A 212 -14.79 16.96 11.58
C GLY A 212 -13.34 16.95 11.08
N SER A 213 -12.45 16.22 11.75
CA SER A 213 -11.07 16.02 11.29
C SER A 213 -10.92 14.90 10.26
N GLU A 214 -11.92 14.02 10.10
CA GLU A 214 -11.88 12.96 9.09
C GLU A 214 -12.28 13.53 7.72
N TRP A 215 -11.32 13.59 6.80
CA TRP A 215 -11.56 14.02 5.42
C TRP A 215 -11.35 12.85 4.48
N VAL A 216 -12.30 12.64 3.56
CA VAL A 216 -12.21 11.58 2.55
C VAL A 216 -12.35 12.21 1.18
N GLY A 217 -11.26 12.25 0.44
CA GLY A 217 -11.26 12.62 -0.97
C GLY A 217 -11.62 11.42 -1.84
N VAL A 218 -12.32 11.66 -2.94
CA VAL A 218 -12.60 10.65 -3.96
C VAL A 218 -12.19 11.18 -5.32
N GLU A 219 -11.28 10.47 -5.99
CA GLU A 219 -11.00 10.62 -7.42
C GLU A 219 -11.82 9.59 -8.17
N VAL A 220 -12.54 10.00 -9.21
CA VAL A 220 -13.49 9.14 -9.91
C VAL A 220 -12.93 8.75 -11.29
N LYS A 221 -13.09 7.47 -11.64
CA LYS A 221 -12.81 6.93 -12.97
C LYS A 221 -14.02 6.19 -13.50
N GLY A 222 -14.46 6.58 -14.69
CA GLY A 222 -15.66 6.03 -15.32
C GLY A 222 -15.51 4.56 -15.73
N PRO A 223 -16.62 3.93 -16.16
CA PRO A 223 -16.62 2.53 -16.61
C PRO A 223 -15.76 2.30 -17.86
N VAL A 224 -15.53 3.34 -18.66
CA VAL A 224 -14.73 3.30 -19.90
C VAL A 224 -13.28 3.74 -19.70
N SER A 225 -12.87 4.13 -18.48
CA SER A 225 -11.48 4.52 -18.21
C SER A 225 -10.52 3.38 -18.53
N ASP A 226 -9.48 3.71 -19.31
CA ASP A 226 -8.41 2.80 -19.68
C ASP A 226 -7.30 2.76 -18.60
N ASP A 227 -6.33 1.87 -18.77
CA ASP A 227 -5.23 1.71 -17.81
C ASP A 227 -4.44 3.03 -17.62
N ALA A 228 -4.31 3.85 -18.66
CA ALA A 228 -3.60 5.13 -18.58
C ALA A 228 -4.36 6.16 -17.73
N ASP A 229 -5.69 6.25 -17.87
CA ASP A 229 -6.53 7.09 -17.02
C ASP A 229 -6.53 6.61 -15.56
N ILE A 230 -6.53 5.29 -15.34
CA ILE A 230 -6.48 4.69 -14.00
C ILE A 230 -5.12 4.98 -13.34
N ILE A 231 -4.02 4.84 -14.06
CA ILE A 231 -2.68 5.22 -13.59
C ILE A 231 -2.65 6.69 -13.21
N ARG A 232 -3.18 7.58 -14.07
CA ARG A 232 -3.32 9.00 -13.78
C ARG A 232 -4.12 9.23 -12.49
N GLY A 233 -5.23 8.51 -12.31
CA GLY A 233 -6.06 8.53 -11.10
C GLY A 233 -5.30 8.16 -9.83
N MET A 234 -4.41 7.15 -9.87
CA MET A 234 -3.59 6.78 -8.70
C MET A 234 -2.63 7.91 -8.30
N PHE A 235 -1.99 8.58 -9.26
CA PHE A 235 -1.14 9.75 -8.98
C PHE A 235 -1.96 10.97 -8.51
N GLN A 236 -3.16 11.15 -9.04
CA GLN A 236 -4.11 12.16 -8.56
C GLN A 236 -4.48 11.90 -7.09
N CYS A 237 -4.73 10.65 -6.68
CA CYS A 237 -5.00 10.31 -5.29
C CYS A 237 -3.84 10.71 -4.37
N ALA A 238 -2.59 10.41 -4.76
CA ALA A 238 -1.41 10.81 -4.01
C ALA A 238 -1.27 12.34 -3.90
N LYS A 239 -1.52 13.06 -5.01
CA LYS A 239 -1.53 14.53 -5.05
C LYS A 239 -2.58 15.09 -4.10
N TYR A 240 -3.82 14.62 -4.18
CA TYR A 240 -4.91 15.17 -3.38
C TYR A 240 -4.79 14.84 -1.91
N LEU A 241 -4.20 13.70 -1.53
CA LEU A 241 -3.89 13.41 -0.12
C LEU A 241 -2.96 14.49 0.44
N ALA A 242 -1.88 14.80 -0.28
CA ALA A 242 -0.93 15.82 0.14
C ALA A 242 -1.58 17.22 0.24
N LEU A 243 -2.46 17.56 -0.71
CA LEU A 243 -3.19 18.84 -0.68
C LEU A 243 -4.19 18.91 0.49
N MET A 244 -4.94 17.84 0.74
CA MET A 244 -5.86 17.75 1.88
C MET A 244 -5.11 17.90 3.20
N GLU A 245 -4.00 17.17 3.39
CA GLU A 245 -3.17 17.30 4.59
C GLU A 245 -2.57 18.70 4.74
N ALA A 246 -2.17 19.35 3.63
CA ALA A 246 -1.70 20.73 3.66
C ALA A 246 -2.80 21.70 4.13
N THR A 247 -4.02 21.55 3.62
CA THR A 247 -5.18 22.33 4.08
C THR A 247 -5.46 22.07 5.56
N GLN A 248 -5.48 20.81 6.01
CA GLN A 248 -5.68 20.47 7.43
C GLN A 248 -4.61 21.07 8.35
N LYS A 249 -3.34 21.13 7.91
CA LYS A 249 -2.26 21.81 8.64
C LYS A 249 -2.54 23.30 8.83
N LEU A 250 -3.00 23.99 7.78
CA LEU A 250 -3.37 25.42 7.85
C LEU A 250 -4.56 25.65 8.78
N LEU A 251 -5.55 24.74 8.73
CA LEU A 251 -6.72 24.78 9.62
C LEU A 251 -6.42 24.32 11.05
N GLN A 252 -5.20 23.83 11.32
CA GLN A 252 -4.78 23.25 12.60
C GLN A 252 -5.70 22.12 13.08
N THR A 253 -6.22 21.32 12.14
CA THR A 253 -7.02 20.13 12.44
C THR A 253 -6.13 18.87 12.43
N GLY A 254 -6.65 17.78 12.99
CA GLY A 254 -5.95 16.50 12.97
C GLY A 254 -5.77 15.97 11.54
N LEU A 255 -4.59 15.41 11.24
CA LEU A 255 -4.28 14.77 9.96
C LEU A 255 -4.96 13.40 9.87
N ASN A 256 -6.26 13.42 9.63
CA ASN A 256 -7.06 12.23 9.38
C ASN A 256 -7.67 12.34 7.98
N SER A 257 -6.81 12.15 6.99
CA SER A 257 -7.17 12.23 5.57
C SER A 257 -6.87 10.93 4.85
N ARG A 258 -7.72 10.57 3.90
CA ARG A 258 -7.44 9.54 2.90
C ARG A 258 -8.10 9.89 1.57
N VAL A 259 -7.55 9.35 0.49
CA VAL A 259 -8.12 9.51 -0.85
C VAL A 259 -8.39 8.15 -1.47
N VAL A 260 -9.59 7.99 -2.01
CA VAL A 260 -10.05 6.76 -2.65
C VAL A 260 -10.17 6.95 -4.15
N LEU A 261 -9.62 6.02 -4.91
CA LEU A 261 -9.92 5.88 -6.33
C LEU A 261 -11.24 5.12 -6.48
N ALA A 262 -12.33 5.83 -6.75
CA ALA A 262 -13.62 5.22 -7.06
C ALA A 262 -13.67 4.87 -8.55
N ILE A 263 -13.87 3.59 -8.87
CA ILE A 263 -13.82 3.09 -10.24
C ILE A 263 -15.13 2.43 -10.68
N GLY A 264 -15.64 2.85 -11.84
CA GLY A 264 -16.87 2.37 -12.47
C GLY A 264 -16.81 0.97 -13.07
N ARG A 265 -15.69 0.25 -12.90
CA ARG A 265 -15.39 -1.05 -13.48
C ARG A 265 -14.54 -1.90 -12.54
N ASP A 266 -14.28 -3.15 -12.90
CA ASP A 266 -13.29 -3.95 -12.19
C ASP A 266 -11.89 -3.34 -12.32
N PHE A 267 -11.17 -3.29 -11.19
CA PHE A 267 -9.80 -2.78 -11.15
C PHE A 267 -8.87 -3.73 -11.92
N PRO A 268 -8.07 -3.23 -12.87
CA PRO A 268 -7.18 -4.08 -13.67
C PRO A 268 -6.13 -4.77 -12.79
N LYS A 269 -6.07 -6.10 -12.84
CA LYS A 269 -5.08 -6.89 -12.07
C LYS A 269 -3.64 -6.54 -12.42
N SER A 270 -3.38 -6.12 -13.66
CA SER A 270 -2.07 -5.62 -14.14
C SER A 270 -1.55 -4.43 -13.32
N LEU A 271 -2.45 -3.64 -12.72
CA LEU A 271 -2.11 -2.43 -11.98
C LEU A 271 -2.02 -2.64 -10.46
N ASP A 272 -2.28 -3.85 -9.95
CA ASP A 272 -2.35 -4.10 -8.51
C ASP A 272 -1.02 -3.81 -7.79
N ALA A 273 0.11 -4.18 -8.41
CA ALA A 273 1.42 -3.88 -7.84
C ALA A 273 1.67 -2.36 -7.72
N ARG A 274 1.18 -1.55 -8.69
CA ARG A 274 1.28 -0.09 -8.63
C ARG A 274 0.37 0.48 -7.55
N ARG A 275 -0.88 0.02 -7.48
CA ARG A 275 -1.84 0.38 -6.42
C ARG A 275 -1.24 0.15 -5.02
N VAL A 276 -0.67 -1.03 -4.79
CA VAL A 276 -0.06 -1.40 -3.51
C VAL A 276 1.19 -0.56 -3.21
N THR A 277 2.00 -0.25 -4.21
CA THR A 277 3.22 0.56 -4.02
C THR A 277 2.88 2.02 -3.73
N LEU A 278 1.87 2.56 -4.41
CA LEU A 278 1.39 3.94 -4.24
C LEU A 278 0.40 4.11 -3.07
N GLN A 279 0.06 3.02 -2.36
CA GLN A 279 -0.94 3.00 -1.29
C GLN A 279 -2.30 3.57 -1.71
N THR A 280 -2.70 3.38 -2.97
CA THR A 280 -3.99 3.86 -3.45
C THR A 280 -5.11 2.95 -2.94
N GLU A 281 -6.03 3.51 -2.15
CA GLU A 281 -7.29 2.84 -1.82
C GLU A 281 -8.17 2.82 -3.07
N VAL A 282 -8.73 1.65 -3.40
CA VAL A 282 -9.59 1.48 -4.58
C VAL A 282 -10.93 0.95 -4.15
N GLN A 283 -11.99 1.57 -4.64
CA GLN A 283 -13.36 1.14 -4.42
C GLN A 283 -14.12 1.04 -5.73
N ARG A 284 -14.63 -0.15 -6.04
CA ARG A 284 -15.54 -0.33 -7.18
C ARG A 284 -16.90 0.27 -6.82
N VAL A 285 -17.39 1.19 -7.66
CA VAL A 285 -18.70 1.83 -7.50
C VAL A 285 -19.47 1.67 -8.80
N LEU A 286 -20.66 1.09 -8.74
CA LEU A 286 -21.56 0.96 -9.89
C LEU A 286 -22.80 1.81 -9.62
N LEU A 287 -23.24 2.54 -10.65
CA LEU A 287 -24.54 3.21 -10.62
C LEU A 287 -25.63 2.16 -10.43
N ARG A 288 -26.54 2.42 -9.50
CA ARG A 288 -27.72 1.60 -9.24
C ARG A 288 -28.92 2.11 -10.03
#